data_AF-A0A3D1TIV5-F1
#
_entry.id   AF-A0A3D1TIV5-F1
#
_cell.length_a   1.000
_cell.length_b   1.000
_cell.length_c   1.000
_cell.angle_alpha   90.00
_cell.angle_beta   90.00
_cell.angle_gamma   90.00
#
_symmetry.space_group_name_H-M   'P 1'
#
loop_
_entity.id
_entity.type
_entity.pdbx_description
1 polymer ?
#
loop_
_entity_poly.entity_id
_entity_poly.type
_entity_poly.pdbx_seq_one_letter_code
_entity_poly.pdbx_strand_id
1 'polypeptide(L)' 'YYFPDEIVPALRHDAAGVLSMANRGADTNGAQFFVTLDATDWLDDKHTVFGRVVDGMEVVEQIGAV' A
#
# COMPACT_ATOMS: atom_id res chain seq x y z
N TYR A 1 -5.63 -9.59 -16.25
CA TYR A 1 -4.17 -9.69 -16.42
C TYR A 1 -3.56 -9.40 -15.06
N TYR A 2 -2.58 -10.18 -14.63
CA TYR A 2 -1.90 -10.03 -13.34
C TYR A 2 -0.41 -9.88 -13.57
N PHE A 3 0.29 -9.26 -12.62
CA PHE A 3 1.74 -9.10 -12.65
C PHE A 3 2.40 -9.41 -11.29
N PRO A 4 3.72 -9.68 -11.28
CA PRO A 4 4.45 -10.09 -10.09
C PRO A 4 4.51 -9.03 -8.98
N ASP A 5 4.88 -9.46 -7.77
CA ASP A 5 5.25 -8.55 -6.69
C ASP A 5 6.64 -7.92 -6.89
N GLU A 6 6.79 -6.65 -6.54
CA GLU A 6 8.05 -5.90 -6.63
C GLU A 6 8.52 -5.47 -5.23
N ILE A 7 8.87 -6.47 -4.41
CA ILE A 7 9.28 -6.25 -3.01
C ILE A 7 10.71 -5.69 -2.93
N VAL A 8 10.87 -4.56 -2.25
CA VAL A 8 12.16 -3.90 -2.03
C VAL A 8 12.39 -3.72 -0.52
N PRO A 9 13.54 -4.15 0.05
CA PRO A 9 13.73 -4.12 1.50
C PRO A 9 13.59 -2.75 2.18
N ALA A 10 13.86 -1.67 1.44
CA ALA A 10 13.75 -0.30 1.93
C ALA A 10 12.34 0.30 1.85
N LEU A 11 11.39 -0.37 1.20
CA LEU A 11 10.00 0.08 1.06
C LEU A 11 9.12 -0.75 1.98
N ARG A 12 8.58 -0.11 3.02
CA ARG A 12 7.88 -0.76 4.14
C ARG A 12 6.59 -0.02 4.45
N HIS A 13 5.66 -0.69 5.10
CA HIS A 13 4.42 -0.09 5.58
C HIS A 13 4.59 0.51 7.00
N ASP A 14 5.64 1.30 7.20
CA ASP A 14 6.10 1.78 8.51
C ASP A 14 5.38 3.04 9.03
N ALA A 15 4.47 3.60 8.22
CA ALA A 15 3.71 4.81 8.54
C ALA A 15 2.36 4.86 7.81
N ALA A 16 1.54 5.84 8.20
CA ALA A 16 0.37 6.25 7.42
C ALA A 16 0.78 6.84 6.06
N GLY A 17 -0.11 6.76 5.07
CA GLY A 17 0.09 7.34 3.74
C GLY A 17 0.92 6.50 2.79
N VAL A 18 1.23 5.25 3.13
CA VAL A 18 1.93 4.32 2.22
C VAL A 18 0.94 3.82 1.16
N LEU A 19 1.31 3.95 -0.12
CA LEU A 19 0.53 3.50 -1.28
C LEU A 19 1.04 2.14 -1.75
N SER A 20 0.15 1.15 -1.76
CA SER A 20 0.53 -0.25 -1.95
C SER A 20 -0.52 -1.04 -2.75
N MET A 21 -0.06 -2.08 -3.45
CA MET A 21 -0.92 -2.91 -4.30
C MET A 21 -1.81 -3.84 -3.48
N ALA A 22 -3.10 -3.87 -3.80
CA ALA A 22 -3.98 -4.92 -3.32
C ALA A 22 -3.84 -6.16 -4.22
N ASN A 23 -3.67 -7.33 -3.60
CA ASN A 23 -3.54 -8.60 -4.29
C ASN A 23 -4.38 -9.69 -3.59
N ARG A 24 -4.40 -10.89 -4.16
CA ARG A 24 -5.12 -12.07 -3.65
C ARG A 24 -4.15 -13.23 -3.32
N GLY A 25 -2.90 -12.88 -2.98
CA GLY A 25 -1.78 -13.79 -2.88
C GLY A 25 -0.61 -13.37 -3.77
N ALA A 26 0.52 -14.05 -3.63
CA ALA A 26 1.77 -13.72 -4.33
C ALA A 26 1.56 -13.61 -5.86
N ASP A 27 2.14 -12.57 -6.46
CA ASP A 27 2.15 -12.31 -7.90
C ASP A 27 0.76 -12.16 -8.54
N THR A 28 -0.22 -11.69 -7.77
CA THR A 28 -1.58 -11.43 -8.26
C THR A 28 -1.96 -9.94 -8.28
N ASN A 29 -0.96 -9.08 -8.50
CA ASN A 29 -1.21 -7.64 -8.63
C ASN A 29 -2.05 -7.35 -9.87
N GLY A 30 -3.15 -6.63 -9.67
CA GLY A 30 -4.07 -6.20 -10.72
C GLY A 30 -4.10 -4.68 -10.82
N ALA A 31 -5.28 -4.08 -10.70
CA ALA A 31 -5.44 -2.62 -10.72
C ALA A 31 -5.84 -2.04 -9.35
N GLN A 32 -6.13 -2.89 -8.37
CA GLN A 32 -6.57 -2.43 -7.04
C GLN A 32 -5.34 -2.07 -6.20
N PHE A 33 -5.47 -0.99 -5.44
CA PHE A 33 -4.47 -0.49 -4.50
C PHE A 33 -5.14 0.03 -3.24
N PHE A 34 -4.35 0.28 -2.21
CA PHE A 34 -4.81 0.91 -0.97
C PHE A 34 -3.79 1.93 -0.49
N VAL A 35 -4.24 2.85 0.38
CA VAL A 35 -3.40 3.79 1.12
C VAL A 35 -3.57 3.51 2.61
N THR A 36 -2.46 3.41 3.35
CA THR A 36 -2.50 3.13 4.78
C THR A 36 -2.94 4.36 5.58
N LEU A 37 -3.68 4.13 6.67
CA LEU A 37 -4.06 5.17 7.64
C LEU A 37 -3.17 5.16 8.90
N ASP A 38 -2.36 4.12 9.07
CA ASP A 38 -1.37 3.95 10.14
C ASP A 38 -0.26 2.99 9.65
N ALA A 39 0.78 2.78 10.45
CA ALA A 39 1.77 1.73 10.21
C ALA A 39 1.10 0.35 10.19
N THR A 40 1.45 -0.47 9.18
CA THR A 40 0.86 -1.79 8.92
C THR A 40 1.93 -2.83 8.52
N ASP A 41 3.00 -2.94 9.32
CA ASP A 41 4.18 -3.81 9.09
C ASP A 41 3.84 -5.27 8.72
N TRP A 42 2.68 -5.80 9.13
CA TRP A 42 2.26 -7.16 8.79
C TRP A 42 1.95 -7.37 7.30
N LEU A 43 1.86 -6.29 6.51
CA LEU A 43 1.68 -6.30 5.05
C LEU A 43 3.02 -6.31 4.29
N ASP A 44 4.13 -6.11 4.97
CA ASP A 44 5.45 -6.15 4.36
C ASP A 44 5.73 -7.53 3.73
N ASP A 45 6.47 -7.49 2.62
CA ASP A 45 6.83 -8.66 1.80
C ASP A 45 5.62 -9.44 1.23
N LYS A 46 4.38 -8.92 1.42
CA LYS A 46 3.12 -9.46 0.87
C LYS A 46 2.47 -8.52 -0.13
N HIS A 47 2.65 -7.21 0.05
CA HIS A 47 2.07 -6.18 -0.81
C HIS A 47 3.17 -5.26 -1.33
N THR A 48 3.14 -5.00 -2.63
CA THR A 48 4.12 -4.14 -3.29
C THR A 48 3.86 -2.68 -2.93
N VAL A 49 4.80 -2.07 -2.20
CA VAL A 49 4.82 -0.63 -1.94
C VAL A 49 5.38 0.08 -3.17
N PHE A 50 4.62 1.00 -3.74
CA PHE A 50 5.03 1.72 -4.95
C PHE A 50 4.90 3.25 -4.85
N GLY A 51 4.48 3.77 -3.69
CA GLY A 51 4.45 5.21 -3.46
C GLY A 51 4.13 5.58 -2.02
N ARG A 52 4.10 6.89 -1.78
CA ARG A 52 3.59 7.47 -0.55
C ARG A 52 2.85 8.77 -0.86
N VAL A 53 1.86 9.10 -0.05
CA VAL A 53 1.22 10.41 -0.07
C VAL A 53 2.23 11.45 0.43
N VAL A 54 2.40 12.53 -0.35
CA VAL A 54 3.30 13.63 -0.01
C VAL A 54 2.56 14.88 0.43
N ASP A 55 1.28 14.99 0.07
CA ASP A 55 0.38 16.09 0.41
C ASP A 55 -1.08 15.58 0.34
N GLY A 56 -1.98 16.19 1.11
CA GLY A 56 -3.41 15.82 1.14
C GLY A 56 -3.75 14.58 1.96
N MET A 57 -2.96 14.23 2.98
CA MET A 57 -3.29 13.12 3.89
C MET A 57 -4.60 13.35 4.64
N GLU A 58 -4.97 14.60 4.91
CA GLU A 58 -6.26 14.91 5.54
C GLU A 58 -7.46 14.44 4.71
N VAL A 59 -7.34 14.40 3.37
CA VAL A 59 -8.39 13.89 2.48
C VAL A 59 -8.49 12.37 2.61
N VAL A 60 -7.35 11.68 2.68
CA VAL A 60 -7.29 10.22 2.85
C VAL A 60 -7.90 9.82 4.20
N GLU A 61 -7.55 10.54 5.27
CA GLU A 61 -8.12 10.33 6.60
C GLU A 61 -9.64 10.57 6.63
N GLN A 62 -10.11 11.63 5.97
CA GLN A 62 -11.55 11.90 5.87
C GLN A 62 -12.29 10.77 5.15
N ILE A 63 -11.74 10.21 4.08
CA ILE A 63 -12.32 9.06 3.37
C ILE A 63 -12.35 7.83 4.28
N GLY A 64 -11.30 7.61 5.07
CA GLY A 64 -11.19 6.48 6.00
C GLY A 64 -12.12 6.56 7.22
N ALA A 65 -12.66 7.75 7.53
CA ALA A 65 -13.57 7.98 8.64
C ALA A 65 -15.07 7.88 8.25
N VAL A 66 -15.38 7.57 6.99
CA VAL A 66 -16.76 7.39 6.49
C VAL A 66 -17.34 6.03 6.89
#